data_AF-A0A972ZNP2-F1
#
_entry.id   AF-A0A972ZNP2-F1
#
_cell.length_a   1.000
_cell.length_b   1.000
_cell.length_c   1.000
_cell.angle_alpha   90.00
_cell.angle_beta   90.00
_cell.angle_gamma   90.00
#
_symmetry.space_group_name_H-M   'P 1'
#
loop_
_entity.id
_entity.type
_entity.pdbx_description
1 polymer ?
#
loop_
_entity_poly.entity_id
_entity_poly.type
_entity_poly.pdbx_seq_one_letter_code
_entity_poly.pdbx_strand_id
1 'polypeptide(L)'
;YLMGGCVIYTRKARRSLLGLSRKEAAQRGATEDYALLAAEAIREELGTTWGLAESGTTGPANNAYGDAPGFACFAISGPLNRVMTFENEEDDREANMWAFAEAALELLEETVKEFSGLLTIYGIPNCDSCRKAMKWLDTHEIEYKFHNFRKDGLPATTLNHWINDFGWENLVNRRSTSWKQLPEAMRTNVNPVSASSLIMANPTLVKRPVLEYGEYRWVGFGEEEKQVLRDLGL
;
A
#
# COMPACT_ATOMS: atom_id res chain seq x y z
N TYR A 1 3.62 -11.34 -9.71
CA TYR A 1 2.67 -12.35 -10.21
C TYR A 1 1.25 -11.93 -9.88
N LEU A 2 0.27 -12.23 -10.74
CA LEU A 2 -1.14 -12.04 -10.42
C LEU A 2 -1.57 -13.10 -9.39
N MET A 3 -1.95 -12.68 -8.19
CA MET A 3 -2.35 -13.60 -7.12
C MET A 3 -3.79 -14.11 -7.27
N GLY A 4 -4.66 -13.32 -7.91
CA GLY A 4 -6.05 -13.66 -8.12
C GLY A 4 -6.90 -12.42 -8.44
N GLY A 5 -8.22 -12.61 -8.52
CA GLY A 5 -9.18 -11.56 -8.79
C GLY A 5 -10.61 -12.07 -8.78
N CYS A 6 -11.58 -11.17 -8.86
CA CYS A 6 -13.01 -11.51 -8.87
C CYS A 6 -13.82 -10.48 -9.65
N VAL A 7 -14.99 -10.90 -10.15
CA VAL A 7 -15.97 -10.03 -10.82
C VAL A 7 -17.24 -10.00 -9.96
N ILE A 8 -17.66 -8.80 -9.51
CA ILE A 8 -18.65 -8.66 -8.44
C ILE A 8 -19.79 -7.72 -8.82
N TYR A 9 -21.01 -8.26 -8.85
CA TYR A 9 -22.22 -7.48 -9.16
C TYR A 9 -23.19 -7.30 -7.99
N THR A 10 -23.22 -8.23 -7.02
CA THR A 10 -24.23 -8.22 -5.96
C THR A 10 -23.68 -7.80 -4.61
N ARG A 11 -24.52 -7.18 -3.77
CA ARG A 11 -24.16 -6.85 -2.38
C ARG A 11 -23.75 -8.09 -1.58
N LYS A 12 -24.33 -9.25 -1.86
CA LYS A 12 -23.93 -10.53 -1.24
C LYS A 12 -22.50 -10.89 -1.64
N ALA A 13 -22.17 -10.83 -2.93
CA ALA A 13 -20.84 -11.13 -3.43
C ALA A 13 -19.78 -10.13 -2.91
N ARG A 14 -20.10 -8.83 -2.84
CA ARG A 14 -19.24 -7.81 -2.20
C ARG A 14 -18.82 -8.20 -0.78
N ARG A 15 -19.77 -8.67 0.03
CA ARG A 15 -19.49 -9.10 1.40
C ARG A 15 -18.72 -10.41 1.48
N SER A 16 -19.03 -11.36 0.59
CA SER A 16 -18.49 -12.71 0.65
C SER A 16 -17.12 -12.86 -0.02
N LEU A 17 -16.82 -12.05 -1.05
CA LEU A 17 -15.58 -12.15 -1.84
C LEU A 17 -14.57 -11.04 -1.53
N LEU A 18 -15.01 -9.89 -1.02
CA LEU A 18 -14.14 -8.78 -0.61
C LEU A 18 -14.17 -8.54 0.91
N GLY A 19 -14.84 -9.40 1.68
CA GLY A 19 -14.94 -9.23 3.14
C GLY A 19 -15.68 -7.96 3.61
N LEU A 20 -16.33 -7.21 2.72
CA LEU A 20 -16.92 -5.91 3.06
C LEU A 20 -18.04 -6.03 4.11
N SER A 21 -18.16 -5.03 4.97
CA SER A 21 -19.29 -4.88 5.88
C SER A 21 -20.60 -4.63 5.12
N ARG A 22 -21.73 -4.70 5.83
CA ARG A 22 -23.05 -4.39 5.22
C ARG A 22 -23.12 -2.94 4.71
N LYS A 23 -22.47 -2.00 5.42
CA LYS A 23 -22.47 -0.57 5.07
C LYS A 23 -21.64 -0.34 3.81
N GLU A 24 -20.42 -0.86 3.79
CA GLU A 24 -19.51 -0.80 2.64
C GLU A 24 -20.12 -1.46 1.40
N ALA A 25 -20.66 -2.66 1.53
CA ALA A 25 -21.29 -3.37 0.41
C ALA A 25 -22.51 -2.63 -0.17
N ALA A 26 -23.15 -1.75 0.60
CA ALA A 26 -24.28 -0.93 0.16
C ALA A 26 -23.86 0.36 -0.55
N GLN A 27 -22.58 0.72 -0.55
CA GLN A 27 -22.09 1.90 -1.27
C GLN A 27 -22.38 1.82 -2.77
N ARG A 28 -22.59 3.00 -3.37
CA ARG A 28 -22.85 3.16 -4.80
C ARG A 28 -21.61 2.73 -5.59
N GLY A 29 -21.78 1.83 -6.56
CA GLY A 29 -20.72 1.51 -7.54
C GLY A 29 -20.54 2.63 -8.57
N ALA A 30 -19.61 2.50 -9.51
CA ALA A 30 -19.31 3.56 -10.48
C ALA A 30 -18.97 4.90 -9.77
N THR A 31 -18.14 4.81 -8.72
CA THR A 31 -17.56 5.95 -8.01
C THR A 31 -16.11 5.63 -7.67
N GLU A 32 -15.25 6.64 -7.61
CA GLU A 32 -13.85 6.49 -7.20
C GLU A 32 -13.72 5.93 -5.79
N ASP A 33 -14.54 6.41 -4.84
CA ASP A 33 -14.56 5.92 -3.46
C ASP A 33 -14.83 4.41 -3.39
N TYR A 34 -15.81 3.93 -4.16
CA TYR A 34 -16.12 2.50 -4.17
C TYR A 34 -15.05 1.67 -4.90
N ALA A 35 -14.46 2.20 -5.98
CA ALA A 35 -13.35 1.56 -6.65
C ALA A 35 -12.16 1.41 -5.68
N LEU A 36 -11.80 2.46 -4.94
CA LEU A 36 -10.72 2.42 -3.96
C LEU A 36 -11.00 1.41 -2.84
N LEU A 37 -12.20 1.42 -2.28
CA LEU A 37 -12.62 0.44 -1.28
C LEU A 37 -12.47 -1.00 -1.80
N ALA A 38 -12.88 -1.25 -3.05
CA ALA A 38 -12.76 -2.59 -3.65
C ALA A 38 -11.31 -3.00 -3.91
N ALA A 39 -10.47 -2.06 -4.36
CA ALA A 39 -9.04 -2.29 -4.58
C ALA A 39 -8.29 -2.58 -3.27
N GLU A 40 -8.61 -1.85 -2.20
CA GLU A 40 -8.08 -2.10 -0.85
C GLU A 40 -8.51 -3.48 -0.34
N ALA A 41 -9.80 -3.79 -0.47
CA ALA A 41 -10.35 -5.04 0.04
C ALA A 41 -9.78 -6.27 -0.68
N ILE A 42 -9.68 -6.26 -2.02
CA ILE A 42 -9.10 -7.40 -2.76
C ILE A 42 -7.59 -7.56 -2.47
N ARG A 43 -6.88 -6.43 -2.29
CA ARG A 43 -5.46 -6.44 -1.92
C ARG A 43 -5.26 -7.12 -0.57
N GLU A 44 -6.07 -6.77 0.42
CA GLU A 44 -6.02 -7.36 1.76
C GLU A 44 -6.43 -8.83 1.76
N GLU A 45 -7.52 -9.19 1.09
CA GLU A 45 -8.03 -10.56 1.01
C GLU A 45 -6.99 -11.50 0.38
N LEU A 46 -6.31 -11.06 -0.67
CA LEU A 46 -5.28 -11.84 -1.36
C LEU A 46 -3.88 -11.71 -0.74
N GLY A 47 -3.71 -10.85 0.27
CA GLY A 47 -2.41 -10.57 0.89
C GLY A 47 -1.34 -10.10 -0.11
N THR A 48 -1.72 -9.30 -1.10
CA THR A 48 -0.82 -8.83 -2.17
C THR A 48 -0.38 -7.38 -1.98
N THR A 49 0.66 -6.95 -2.70
CA THR A 49 1.19 -5.57 -2.63
C THR A 49 0.26 -4.57 -3.30
N TRP A 50 -0.35 -4.95 -4.42
CA TRP A 50 -1.14 -4.07 -5.28
C TRP A 50 -2.51 -4.67 -5.52
N GLY A 51 -3.55 -3.87 -5.32
CA GLY A 51 -4.93 -4.15 -5.75
C GLY A 51 -5.33 -3.20 -6.86
N LEU A 52 -6.07 -3.71 -7.84
CA LEU A 52 -6.72 -2.94 -8.89
C LEU A 52 -8.22 -3.23 -8.81
N ALA A 53 -9.04 -2.19 -8.92
CA ALA A 53 -10.47 -2.35 -9.06
C ALA A 53 -11.04 -1.41 -10.11
N GLU A 54 -12.09 -1.89 -10.76
CA GLU A 54 -12.92 -1.15 -11.71
C GLU A 54 -14.37 -1.20 -11.23
N SER A 55 -15.09 -0.09 -11.40
CA SER A 55 -16.53 -0.06 -11.26
C SER A 55 -17.13 0.92 -12.26
N GLY A 56 -18.03 0.46 -13.12
CA GLY A 56 -18.56 1.29 -14.19
C GLY A 56 -19.72 0.66 -14.95
N THR A 57 -20.00 1.26 -16.10
CA THR A 57 -21.03 0.87 -17.07
C THR A 57 -20.37 0.74 -18.43
N THR A 58 -20.10 -0.50 -18.83
CA THR A 58 -19.53 -0.78 -20.16
C THR A 58 -20.57 -0.69 -21.28
N GLY A 59 -21.87 -0.73 -20.94
CA GLY A 59 -22.98 -0.68 -21.89
C GLY A 59 -23.63 -2.05 -22.19
N PRO A 60 -24.63 -2.09 -23.08
CA PRO A 60 -25.13 -0.96 -23.89
C PRO A 60 -26.20 -0.10 -23.19
N ALA A 61 -26.65 -0.50 -22.00
CA ALA A 61 -27.64 0.26 -21.23
C ALA A 61 -27.00 0.89 -19.99
N ASN A 62 -27.63 1.93 -19.47
CA ASN A 62 -27.21 2.56 -18.21
C ASN A 62 -27.20 1.55 -17.06
N ASN A 63 -26.33 1.78 -16.08
CA ASN A 63 -26.36 0.98 -14.87
C ASN A 63 -27.56 1.34 -13.97
N ALA A 64 -27.70 0.62 -12.86
CA ALA A 64 -28.78 0.83 -11.89
C ALA A 64 -28.77 2.21 -11.20
N TYR A 65 -27.69 3.00 -11.35
CA TYR A 65 -27.53 4.34 -10.81
C TYR A 65 -27.72 5.45 -11.86
N GLY A 66 -27.90 5.09 -13.13
CA GLY A 66 -28.15 5.99 -14.24
C GLY A 66 -26.92 6.37 -15.06
N ASP A 67 -25.73 5.87 -14.73
CA ASP A 67 -24.49 6.18 -15.46
C ASP A 67 -24.54 5.54 -16.87
N ALA A 68 -24.18 6.32 -17.89
CA ALA A 68 -24.24 5.91 -19.30
C ALA A 68 -23.16 4.86 -19.65
N PRO A 69 -23.32 4.11 -20.76
CA PRO A 69 -22.21 3.38 -21.38
C PRO A 69 -20.98 4.27 -21.55
N GLY A 70 -19.78 3.69 -21.43
CA GLY A 70 -18.53 4.45 -21.57
C GLY A 70 -17.99 5.05 -20.27
N PHE A 71 -18.68 4.86 -19.14
CA PHE A 71 -18.28 5.40 -17.83
C PHE A 71 -17.65 4.33 -16.94
N ALA A 72 -16.48 4.59 -16.35
CA ALA A 72 -15.88 3.73 -15.32
C ALA A 72 -15.01 4.53 -14.34
N CYS A 73 -14.97 4.07 -13.09
CA CYS A 73 -13.98 4.49 -12.10
C CYS A 73 -13.01 3.35 -11.83
N PHE A 74 -11.72 3.67 -11.80
CA PHE A 74 -10.62 2.77 -11.50
C PHE A 74 -9.92 3.18 -10.22
N ALA A 75 -9.35 2.21 -9.52
CA ALA A 75 -8.49 2.48 -8.38
C ALA A 75 -7.33 1.48 -8.31
N ILE A 76 -6.15 2.02 -8.00
CA ILE A 76 -4.96 1.27 -7.60
C ILE A 76 -4.79 1.47 -6.09
N SER A 77 -4.69 0.36 -5.37
CA SER A 77 -4.37 0.35 -3.95
C SER A 77 -3.03 -0.33 -3.73
N GLY A 78 -2.12 0.33 -3.02
CA GLY A 78 -0.78 -0.21 -2.78
C GLY A 78 0.04 0.65 -1.83
N PRO A 79 1.38 0.59 -1.93
CA PRO A 79 2.27 1.60 -1.35
C PRO A 79 1.96 3.04 -1.80
N LEU A 80 1.39 3.17 -3.00
CA LEU A 80 0.79 4.39 -3.53
C LEU A 80 -0.65 4.09 -3.95
N ASN A 81 -1.59 4.95 -3.57
CA ASN A 81 -2.98 4.83 -4.03
C ASN A 81 -3.22 5.84 -5.16
N ARG A 82 -3.93 5.44 -6.20
CA ARG A 82 -4.46 6.33 -7.24
C ARG A 82 -5.90 5.95 -7.58
N VAL A 83 -6.69 6.93 -7.98
CA VAL A 83 -8.05 6.75 -8.51
C VAL A 83 -8.17 7.53 -9.81
N MET A 84 -9.05 7.07 -10.70
CA MET A 84 -9.32 7.73 -11.97
C MET A 84 -10.77 7.49 -12.38
N THR A 85 -11.43 8.53 -12.89
CA THR A 85 -12.68 8.39 -13.64
C THR A 85 -12.40 8.50 -15.13
N PHE A 86 -12.97 7.58 -15.89
CA PHE A 86 -12.94 7.50 -17.34
C PHE A 86 -14.36 7.64 -17.88
N GLU A 87 -14.52 8.46 -18.91
CA GLU A 87 -15.79 8.66 -19.59
C GLU A 87 -15.53 8.86 -21.09
N ASN A 88 -16.33 8.19 -21.93
CA ASN A 88 -16.40 8.42 -23.37
C ASN A 88 -17.88 8.42 -23.82
N GLU A 89 -18.12 8.67 -25.11
CA GLU A 89 -19.47 8.66 -25.71
C GLU A 89 -19.76 7.36 -26.50
N GLU A 90 -18.99 6.29 -26.26
CA GLU A 90 -19.11 5.02 -26.99
C GLU A 90 -20.19 4.13 -26.36
N ASP A 91 -21.09 3.60 -27.19
CA ASP A 91 -22.15 2.68 -26.74
C ASP A 91 -21.85 1.21 -27.10
N ASP A 92 -20.81 0.95 -27.90
CA ASP A 92 -20.32 -0.39 -28.15
C ASP A 92 -19.64 -0.97 -26.90
N ARG A 93 -20.23 -2.06 -26.43
CA ARG A 93 -19.80 -2.74 -25.20
C ARG A 93 -18.38 -3.30 -25.34
N GLU A 94 -18.01 -3.84 -26.49
CA GLU A 94 -16.69 -4.47 -26.64
C GLU A 94 -15.59 -3.42 -26.72
N ALA A 95 -15.82 -2.33 -27.46
CA ALA A 95 -14.93 -1.17 -27.52
C ALA A 95 -14.68 -0.59 -26.12
N ASN A 96 -15.73 -0.43 -25.32
CA ASN A 96 -15.60 0.01 -23.94
C ASN A 96 -14.83 -0.98 -23.06
N MET A 97 -15.00 -2.30 -23.23
CA MET A 97 -14.21 -3.29 -22.49
C MET A 97 -12.72 -3.14 -22.75
N TRP A 98 -12.33 -2.90 -24.01
CA TRP A 98 -10.93 -2.70 -24.37
C TRP A 98 -10.39 -1.37 -23.84
N ALA A 99 -11.13 -0.28 -24.01
CA ALA A 99 -10.73 1.03 -23.51
C ALA A 99 -10.55 1.03 -21.98
N PHE A 100 -11.46 0.38 -21.25
CA PHE A 100 -11.36 0.28 -19.79
C PHE A 100 -10.17 -0.56 -19.35
N ALA A 101 -9.91 -1.68 -20.04
CA ALA A 101 -8.76 -2.53 -19.74
C ALA A 101 -7.43 -1.80 -19.97
N GLU A 102 -7.30 -1.05 -21.07
CA GLU A 102 -6.13 -0.23 -21.36
C GLU A 102 -5.93 0.86 -20.30
N ALA A 103 -6.97 1.64 -20.02
CA ALA A 103 -6.93 2.71 -19.02
C ALA A 103 -6.57 2.19 -17.60
N ALA A 104 -7.08 1.02 -17.21
CA ALA A 104 -6.77 0.40 -15.93
C ALA A 104 -5.30 -0.05 -15.85
N LEU A 105 -4.76 -0.62 -16.93
CA LEU A 105 -3.37 -1.09 -17.00
C LEU A 105 -2.38 0.07 -17.06
N GLU A 106 -2.69 1.13 -17.82
CA GLU A 106 -1.89 2.36 -17.85
C GLU A 106 -1.83 2.99 -16.46
N LEU A 107 -2.98 3.13 -15.78
CA LEU A 107 -3.03 3.65 -14.41
C LEU A 107 -2.17 2.81 -13.46
N LEU A 108 -2.23 1.48 -13.56
CA LEU A 108 -1.39 0.58 -12.75
C LEU A 108 0.10 0.77 -13.06
N GLU A 109 0.46 0.77 -14.34
CA GLU A 109 1.85 0.91 -14.78
C GLU A 109 2.46 2.22 -14.30
N GLU A 110 1.77 3.34 -14.51
CA GLU A 110 2.23 4.65 -14.04
C GLU A 110 2.40 4.69 -12.53
N THR A 111 1.43 4.14 -11.79
CA THR A 111 1.48 4.10 -10.32
C THR A 111 2.66 3.28 -9.82
N VAL A 112 2.94 2.13 -10.45
CA VAL A 112 4.07 1.26 -10.07
C VAL A 112 5.41 1.91 -10.44
N LYS A 113 5.51 2.60 -11.58
CA LYS A 113 6.70 3.34 -11.98
C LYS A 113 7.00 4.48 -11.03
N GLU A 114 5.98 5.27 -10.68
CA GLU A 114 6.13 6.37 -9.72
C GLU A 114 6.60 5.84 -8.36
N PHE A 115 5.95 4.79 -7.84
CA PHE A 115 6.37 4.18 -6.59
C PHE A 115 7.81 3.65 -6.63
N SER A 116 8.22 3.04 -7.76
CA SER A 116 9.58 2.53 -7.93
C SER A 116 10.65 3.63 -7.86
N GLY A 117 10.28 4.89 -8.12
CA GLY A 117 11.14 6.07 -7.99
C GLY A 117 10.97 6.83 -6.68
N LEU A 118 10.10 6.38 -5.76
CA LEU A 118 9.81 7.10 -4.52
C LEU A 118 10.66 6.55 -3.36
N LEU A 119 11.59 7.36 -2.87
CA LEU A 119 12.31 7.06 -1.63
C LEU A 119 11.41 7.37 -0.42
N THR A 120 11.16 6.38 0.44
CA THR A 120 10.40 6.57 1.68
C THR A 120 11.26 6.25 2.90
N ILE A 121 11.26 7.16 3.88
CA ILE A 121 11.91 6.98 5.19
C ILE A 121 10.83 6.76 6.24
N TYR A 122 10.92 5.62 6.92
CA TYR A 122 10.02 5.25 8.01
C TYR A 122 10.67 5.48 9.37
N GLY A 123 9.98 6.20 10.25
CA GLY A 123 10.48 6.40 11.60
C GLY A 123 9.68 7.37 12.45
N ILE A 124 10.39 8.12 13.31
CA ILE A 124 9.83 9.20 14.11
C ILE A 124 10.72 10.44 13.98
N PRO A 125 10.16 11.66 14.03
CA PRO A 125 10.92 12.89 13.78
C PRO A 125 12.02 13.13 14.83
N ASN A 126 11.80 12.69 16.07
CA ASN A 126 12.75 12.90 17.18
C ASN A 126 13.81 11.79 17.30
N CYS A 127 14.07 11.03 16.24
CA CYS A 127 15.12 10.00 16.22
C CYS A 127 16.38 10.55 15.55
N ASP A 128 17.52 10.47 16.23
CA ASP A 128 18.81 10.98 15.71
C ASP A 128 19.18 10.38 14.36
N SER A 129 19.03 9.07 14.19
CA SER A 129 19.32 8.40 12.92
C SER A 129 18.36 8.84 11.81
N CYS A 130 17.07 9.03 12.10
CA CYS A 130 16.12 9.56 11.12
C CYS A 130 16.48 11.00 10.72
N ARG A 131 16.84 11.86 11.68
CA ARG A 131 17.27 13.24 11.40
C ARG A 131 18.55 13.29 10.57
N LYS A 132 19.49 12.38 10.83
CA LYS A 132 20.71 12.22 10.01
C LYS A 132 20.38 11.80 8.58
N ALA A 133 19.45 10.85 8.42
CA ALA A 133 18.99 10.40 7.10
C ALA A 133 18.36 11.53 6.29
N MET A 134 17.32 12.17 6.85
CA MET A 134 16.63 13.31 6.23
C MET A 134 17.61 14.42 5.85
N LYS A 135 18.46 14.85 6.79
CA LYS A 135 19.46 15.90 6.52
C LYS A 135 20.41 15.52 5.39
N TRP A 136 20.85 14.26 5.33
CA TRP A 136 21.75 13.82 4.28
C TRP A 136 21.06 13.87 2.91
N LEU A 137 19.83 13.38 2.81
CA LEU A 137 19.04 13.41 1.59
C LEU A 137 18.74 14.85 1.15
N ASP A 138 18.33 15.72 2.08
CA ASP A 138 18.13 17.15 1.83
C ASP A 138 19.40 17.81 1.27
N THR A 139 20.57 17.43 1.80
CA THR A 139 21.88 17.96 1.36
C THR A 139 22.26 17.51 -0.05
N HIS A 140 21.76 16.35 -0.49
CA HIS A 140 22.03 15.78 -1.81
C HIS A 140 20.87 16.02 -2.80
N GLU A 141 19.88 16.84 -2.41
CA GLU A 141 18.72 17.17 -3.24
C GLU A 141 17.90 15.93 -3.67
N ILE A 142 17.90 14.89 -2.84
CA ILE A 142 17.14 13.67 -3.08
C ILE A 142 15.75 13.84 -2.47
N GLU A 143 14.71 13.77 -3.29
CA GLU A 143 13.32 13.80 -2.81
C GLU A 143 12.98 12.52 -2.04
N TYR A 144 12.27 12.67 -0.92
CA TYR A 144 11.79 11.55 -0.14
C TYR A 144 10.46 11.85 0.55
N LYS A 145 9.71 10.78 0.84
CA LYS A 145 8.56 10.79 1.73
C LYS A 145 8.98 10.37 3.13
N PHE A 146 8.54 11.10 4.14
CA PHE A 146 8.70 10.68 5.54
C PHE A 146 7.42 10.08 6.09
N HIS A 147 7.45 8.79 6.45
CA HIS A 147 6.33 8.08 7.09
C HIS A 147 6.54 8.05 8.62
N ASN A 148 5.67 8.75 9.34
CA ASN A 148 5.76 8.90 10.78
C ASN A 148 4.93 7.82 11.49
N PHE A 149 5.60 6.85 12.09
CA PHE A 149 4.98 5.74 12.83
C PHE A 149 3.95 6.16 13.88
N ARG A 150 4.09 7.34 14.50
CA ARG A 150 3.13 7.80 15.52
C ARG A 150 1.88 8.43 14.94
N LYS A 151 1.99 9.04 13.76
CA LYS A 151 0.91 9.76 13.10
C LYS A 151 0.18 8.87 12.10
N ASP A 152 0.95 8.15 11.30
CA ASP A 152 0.49 7.42 10.12
C ASP A 152 0.34 5.92 10.39
N GLY A 153 0.78 5.44 11.56
CA GLY A 153 0.74 4.02 11.93
C GLY A 153 1.76 3.18 11.15
N LEU A 154 1.51 1.88 11.05
CA LEU A 154 2.26 0.96 10.18
C LEU A 154 1.28 -0.02 9.52
N PRO A 155 1.13 -0.01 8.19
CA PRO A 155 0.30 -0.99 7.50
C PRO A 155 0.80 -2.42 7.71
N ALA A 156 -0.12 -3.36 7.91
CA ALA A 156 0.22 -4.77 8.11
C ALA A 156 0.95 -5.38 6.91
N THR A 157 0.59 -4.96 5.70
CA THR A 157 1.24 -5.37 4.45
C THR A 157 2.71 -4.93 4.42
N THR A 158 3.00 -3.67 4.73
CA THR A 158 4.37 -3.14 4.85
C THR A 158 5.18 -3.93 5.88
N LEU A 159 4.60 -4.19 7.06
CA LEU A 159 5.28 -4.97 8.10
C LEU A 159 5.58 -6.41 7.63
N ASN A 160 4.64 -7.06 6.97
CA ASN A 160 4.83 -8.41 6.45
C ASN A 160 5.96 -8.45 5.41
N HIS A 161 6.05 -7.45 4.52
CA HIS A 161 7.16 -7.32 3.58
C HIS A 161 8.50 -7.19 4.29
N TRP A 162 8.59 -6.33 5.30
CA TRP A 162 9.81 -6.19 6.08
C TRP A 162 10.20 -7.48 6.81
N ILE A 163 9.23 -8.18 7.40
CA ILE A 163 9.52 -9.44 8.09
C ILE A 163 10.03 -10.49 7.11
N ASN A 164 9.48 -10.53 5.89
CA ASN A 164 9.94 -11.44 4.84
C ASN A 164 11.37 -11.11 4.37
N ASP A 165 11.71 -9.82 4.23
CA ASP A 165 13.03 -9.40 3.76
C ASP A 165 14.13 -9.54 4.82
N PHE A 166 13.84 -9.07 6.03
CA PHE A 166 14.87 -8.88 7.06
C PHE A 166 14.80 -9.92 8.17
N GLY A 167 13.65 -10.57 8.35
CA GLY A 167 13.32 -11.26 9.59
C GLY A 167 12.96 -10.28 10.71
N TRP A 168 12.04 -10.70 11.59
CA TRP A 168 11.55 -9.85 12.68
C TRP A 168 12.66 -9.48 13.69
N GLU A 169 13.67 -10.33 13.87
CA GLU A 169 14.80 -10.10 14.77
C GLU A 169 15.62 -8.87 14.36
N ASN A 170 15.75 -8.65 13.06
CA ASN A 170 16.48 -7.52 12.51
C ASN A 170 15.65 -6.24 12.53
N LEU A 171 14.32 -6.35 12.55
CA LEU A 171 13.41 -5.21 12.66
C LEU A 171 13.21 -4.71 14.08
N VAL A 172 13.17 -5.58 15.08
CA VAL A 172 12.86 -5.16 16.45
C VAL A 172 14.09 -4.53 17.13
N ASN A 173 13.94 -3.30 17.61
CA ASN A 173 14.94 -2.65 18.45
C ASN A 173 14.83 -3.13 19.90
N ARG A 174 15.44 -4.28 20.18
CA ARG A 174 15.52 -4.87 21.53
C ARG A 174 16.29 -4.02 22.57
N ARG A 175 17.01 -2.98 22.12
CA ARG A 175 17.74 -2.06 23.00
C ARG A 175 16.90 -0.84 23.41
N SER A 176 15.77 -0.61 22.75
CA SER A 176 14.90 0.56 22.98
C SER A 176 14.25 0.54 24.37
N THR A 177 13.91 1.72 24.87
CA THR A 177 13.14 1.89 26.11
C THR A 177 11.75 1.26 25.98
N SER A 178 11.08 1.44 24.84
CA SER A 178 9.79 0.80 24.53
C SER A 178 9.86 -0.72 24.67
N TRP A 179 10.93 -1.36 24.18
CA TRP A 179 11.14 -2.80 24.37
C TRP A 179 11.34 -3.16 25.84
N LYS A 180 12.18 -2.42 26.57
CA LYS A 180 12.45 -2.67 27.99
C LYS A 180 11.22 -2.51 28.88
N GLN A 181 10.25 -1.69 28.48
CA GLN A 181 8.98 -1.47 29.18
C GLN A 181 7.95 -2.59 28.95
N LEU A 182 8.16 -3.48 27.98
CA LEU A 182 7.26 -4.60 27.75
C LEU A 182 7.31 -5.60 28.92
N PRO A 183 6.16 -6.15 29.34
CA PRO A 183 6.10 -7.28 30.25
C PRO A 183 7.06 -8.39 29.83
N GLU A 184 7.72 -9.02 30.80
CA GLU A 184 8.70 -10.07 30.53
C GLU A 184 8.12 -11.20 29.68
N ALA A 185 6.89 -11.64 29.97
CA ALA A 185 6.19 -12.66 29.20
C ALA A 185 6.05 -12.33 27.69
N MET A 186 6.01 -11.05 27.31
CA MET A 186 5.96 -10.63 25.90
C MET A 186 7.34 -10.52 25.25
N ARG A 187 8.42 -10.57 26.05
CA ARG A 187 9.81 -10.55 25.60
C ARG A 187 10.40 -11.95 25.47
N THR A 188 9.80 -12.95 26.13
CA THR A 188 10.19 -14.37 26.06
C THR A 188 9.47 -15.08 24.91
N ASN A 189 10.16 -15.99 24.21
CA ASN A 189 9.61 -16.81 23.11
C ASN A 189 8.95 -16.02 21.95
N VAL A 190 9.53 -14.87 21.60
CA VAL A 190 9.06 -14.09 20.45
C VAL A 190 9.31 -14.87 19.16
N ASN A 191 8.29 -14.87 18.30
CA ASN A 191 8.26 -15.53 16.99
C ASN A 191 7.68 -14.54 15.96
N PRO A 192 7.65 -14.86 14.65
CA PRO A 192 7.15 -13.92 13.64
C PRO A 192 5.73 -13.39 13.92
N VAL A 193 4.82 -14.24 14.42
CA VAL A 193 3.42 -13.87 14.71
C VAL A 193 3.32 -12.93 15.91
N SER A 194 4.00 -13.26 17.02
CA SER A 194 4.01 -12.41 18.21
C SER A 194 4.80 -11.12 17.97
N ALA A 195 5.87 -11.16 17.18
CA ALA A 195 6.62 -9.97 16.78
C ALA A 195 5.76 -9.03 15.93
N SER A 196 5.05 -9.56 14.92
CA SER A 196 4.14 -8.77 14.09
C SER A 196 3.07 -8.08 14.95
N SER A 197 2.43 -8.85 15.84
CA SER A 197 1.42 -8.32 16.77
C SER A 197 1.97 -7.21 17.67
N LEU A 198 3.18 -7.39 18.21
CA LEU A 198 3.85 -6.40 19.05
C LEU A 198 4.20 -5.12 18.29
N ILE A 199 4.70 -5.25 17.06
CA ILE A 199 5.07 -4.12 16.21
C ILE A 199 3.83 -3.35 15.78
N MET A 200 2.76 -4.03 15.37
CA MET A 200 1.49 -3.40 15.01
C MET A 200 0.90 -2.61 16.18
N ALA A 201 0.97 -3.16 17.39
CA ALA A 201 0.52 -2.46 18.60
C ALA A 201 1.43 -1.29 19.00
N ASN A 202 2.74 -1.40 18.71
CA ASN A 202 3.73 -0.39 19.07
C ASN A 202 4.78 -0.19 17.95
N PRO A 203 4.45 0.55 16.86
CA PRO A 203 5.34 0.68 15.70
C PRO A 203 6.72 1.27 16.02
N THR A 204 6.84 2.00 17.14
CA THR A 204 8.13 2.54 17.60
C THR A 204 9.15 1.49 18.06
N LEU A 205 8.75 0.22 18.18
CA LEU A 205 9.63 -0.91 18.44
C LEU A 205 10.53 -1.24 17.24
N VAL A 206 10.17 -0.80 16.04
CA VAL A 206 10.98 -1.02 14.83
C VAL A 206 12.29 -0.23 14.92
N LYS A 207 13.40 -0.83 14.49
CA LYS A 207 14.68 -0.15 14.28
C LYS A 207 14.49 0.95 13.24
N ARG A 208 15.14 2.10 13.44
CA ARG A 208 14.87 3.29 12.64
C ARG A 208 16.17 3.98 12.23
N PRO A 209 16.18 4.62 11.04
CA PRO A 209 15.12 4.57 10.03
C PRO A 209 15.05 3.19 9.34
N VAL A 210 13.89 2.88 8.75
CA VAL A 210 13.81 1.90 7.65
C VAL A 210 13.63 2.75 6.38
N LEU A 211 14.36 2.43 5.32
CA LEU A 211 14.24 3.11 4.03
C LEU A 211 13.74 2.13 2.98
N GLU A 212 12.92 2.63 2.06
CA GLU A 212 12.42 1.89 0.91
C GLU A 212 12.56 2.74 -0.36
N TYR A 213 13.00 2.11 -1.44
CA TYR A 213 13.07 2.69 -2.77
C TYR A 213 12.72 1.60 -3.80
N GLY A 214 11.48 1.63 -4.31
CA GLY A 214 10.93 0.54 -5.12
C GLY A 214 11.03 -0.83 -4.42
N GLU A 215 11.82 -1.74 -4.97
CA GLU A 215 12.05 -3.07 -4.38
C GLU A 215 13.19 -3.10 -3.35
N TYR A 216 14.01 -2.05 -3.27
CA TYR A 216 15.14 -1.97 -2.35
C TYR A 216 14.68 -1.50 -0.97
N ARG A 217 15.12 -2.20 0.07
CA ARG A 217 14.79 -1.86 1.45
C ARG A 217 15.99 -2.09 2.35
N TRP A 218 16.20 -1.22 3.33
CA TRP A 218 17.28 -1.38 4.32
C TRP A 218 16.95 -0.72 5.66
N VAL A 219 17.67 -1.13 6.70
CA VAL A 219 17.45 -0.69 8.09
C VAL A 219 18.68 0.01 8.62
N GLY A 220 18.56 1.30 8.94
CA GLY A 220 19.65 2.12 9.45
C GLY A 220 20.04 3.23 8.48
N PHE A 221 21.08 3.97 8.85
CA PHE A 221 21.62 5.06 8.04
C PHE A 221 23.09 5.34 8.40
N GLY A 222 23.93 4.33 8.21
CA GLY A 222 25.39 4.40 8.29
C GLY A 222 26.02 4.65 6.91
N GLU A 223 27.31 4.36 6.77
CA GLU A 223 28.00 4.51 5.48
C GLU A 223 27.60 3.42 4.47
N GLU A 224 27.33 2.20 4.93
CA GLU A 224 26.85 1.11 4.07
C GLU A 224 25.50 1.48 3.43
N GLU A 225 24.55 2.00 4.22
CA GLU A 225 23.23 2.42 3.71
C GLU A 225 23.31 3.63 2.77
N LYS A 226 24.28 4.54 2.97
CA LYS A 226 24.52 5.63 2.02
C LYS A 226 25.12 5.12 0.72
N GLN A 227 25.94 4.08 0.76
CA GLN A 227 26.49 3.48 -0.44
C GLN A 227 25.37 2.85 -1.29
N VAL A 228 24.38 2.20 -0.66
CA VAL A 228 23.19 1.69 -1.36
C VAL A 228 22.48 2.80 -2.14
N LEU A 229 22.27 3.97 -1.54
CA LEU A 229 21.66 5.11 -2.23
C LEU A 229 22.47 5.54 -3.46
N ARG A 230 23.80 5.64 -3.32
CA ARG A 230 24.69 5.99 -4.44
C ARG A 230 24.63 4.96 -5.56
N ASP A 231 24.60 3.67 -5.22
CA ASP A 231 24.52 2.58 -6.20
C ASP A 231 23.19 2.58 -6.95
N LEU A 232 22.12 3.11 -6.34
CA LEU A 232 20.81 3.33 -6.95
C LEU A 232 20.75 4.63 -7.79
N GLY A 233 21.85 5.39 -7.86
CA GLY A 233 21.91 6.67 -8.57
C GLY A 233 21.27 7.83 -7.81
N LEU A 234 21.08 7.70 -6.49
CA LEU A 234 20.59 8.73 -5.58
C LEU A 234 21.76 9.44 -4.89
#